data_AF-A0A061MY81-F1
#
_entry.id   AF-A0A061MY81-F1
#
_cell.length_a   1.000
_cell.length_b   1.000
_cell.length_c   1.000
_cell.angle_alpha   90.00
_cell.angle_beta   90.00
_cell.angle_gamma   90.00
#
_symmetry.space_group_name_H-M   'P 1'
#
loop_
_entity.id
_entity.type
_entity.pdbx_description
1 polymer ?
#
loop_
_entity_poly.entity_id
_entity_poly.type
_entity_poly.pdbx_seq_one_letter_code
_entity_poly.pdbx_strand_id
1 'polypeptide(L)'
;MEGIDSQPEEIVNRIEQLQTISQQIAKDVEDVEKTARQSHILAINTGIEAAHTRAGKHFAVIAEEIRKLAVASQHTGSVIAKSAQSIEHVATRTSTLLKEQEQTLQVKTNALVNTETHLATMFEETKRLEERITDGEQSMKGMQVKYVDVTKMLSNHVHTYEELLKRIEAMITAATAQHQQNLESTQSIQQLVNTVKSLRTNIQTLNNGID
;
A
#
# COMPACT_ATOMS: atom_id res chain seq x y z
N MET A 1 27.14 -2.98 6.59
CA MET A 1 26.50 -1.66 6.78
C MET A 1 27.39 -0.65 7.52
N GLU A 2 28.54 -1.05 8.08
CA GLU A 2 29.48 -0.13 8.77
C GLU A 2 30.17 0.92 7.88
N GLY A 3 30.14 0.79 6.55
CA GLY A 3 30.82 1.73 5.64
C GLY A 3 30.02 2.98 5.25
N ILE A 4 28.71 3.03 5.54
CA ILE A 4 27.85 4.17 5.18
C ILE A 4 27.76 5.19 6.32
N ASP A 5 27.81 4.75 7.57
CA ASP A 5 27.76 5.65 8.74
C ASP A 5 29.08 6.41 8.96
N SER A 6 30.22 5.89 8.51
CA SER A 6 31.52 6.55 8.73
C SER A 6 31.84 7.67 7.73
N GLN A 7 31.20 7.68 6.55
CA GLN A 7 31.50 8.68 5.51
C GLN A 7 31.03 10.09 5.86
N PRO A 8 29.81 10.31 6.40
CA PRO A 8 29.37 11.63 6.83
C PRO A 8 30.26 12.21 7.94
N GLU A 9 30.64 11.40 8.92
CA GLU A 9 31.54 11.81 10.01
C GLU A 9 32.91 12.23 9.50
N GLU A 10 33.49 11.47 8.56
CA GLU A 10 34.77 11.82 7.94
C GLU A 10 34.70 13.16 7.18
N ILE A 11 33.60 13.40 6.46
CA ILE A 11 33.40 14.65 5.72
C ILE A 11 33.24 15.83 6.69
N VAL A 12 32.48 15.67 7.79
CA VAL A 12 32.33 16.70 8.82
C VAL A 12 33.69 17.06 9.42
N ASN A 13 34.51 16.07 9.78
CA ASN A 13 35.86 16.31 10.30
C ASN A 13 36.73 17.07 9.30
N ARG A 14 36.71 16.69 8.01
CA ARG A 14 37.45 17.39 6.95
C ARG A 14 37.00 18.84 6.78
N ILE A 15 35.71 19.13 6.96
CA ILE A 15 35.18 20.51 6.92
C ILE A 15 35.68 21.33 8.10
N GLU A 16 35.70 20.77 9.31
CA GLU A 16 36.26 21.43 10.51
C GLU A 16 37.76 21.74 10.34
N GLN A 17 38.50 20.80 9.74
CA GLN A 17 39.91 21.03 9.38
C GLN A 17 40.07 22.17 8.38
N LEU A 18 39.23 22.23 7.33
CA LEU A 18 39.25 23.33 6.36
C LEU A 18 38.96 24.69 6.99
N GLN A 19 38.01 24.76 7.91
CA GLN A 19 37.70 25.99 8.66
C GLN A 19 38.91 26.42 9.50
N THR A 20 39.54 25.48 10.22
CA THR A 20 40.72 25.74 11.03
C THR A 20 41.90 26.23 10.18
N ILE A 21 42.16 25.57 9.05
CA ILE A 21 43.22 25.97 8.10
C ILE A 21 42.93 27.36 7.52
N SER A 22 41.68 27.65 7.15
CA SER A 22 41.30 28.96 6.63
C SER A 22 41.54 30.10 7.64
N GLN A 23 41.17 29.87 8.90
CA GLN A 23 41.43 30.83 9.99
C GLN A 23 42.93 31.04 10.20
N GLN A 24 43.73 29.98 10.11
CA GLN A 24 45.18 30.10 10.22
C GLN A 24 45.77 30.90 9.04
N ILE A 25 45.31 30.66 7.81
CA ILE A 25 45.73 31.43 6.62
C ILE A 25 45.39 32.91 6.80
N ALA A 26 44.20 33.24 7.31
CA ALA A 26 43.80 34.62 7.55
C ALA A 26 44.75 35.33 8.54
N LYS A 27 45.17 34.63 9.60
CA LYS A 27 46.14 35.13 10.57
C LYS A 27 47.53 35.31 9.95
N ASP A 28 48.00 34.33 9.19
CA ASP A 28 49.32 34.40 8.54
C ASP A 28 49.37 35.56 7.52
N VAL A 29 48.26 35.83 6.83
CA VAL A 29 48.13 37.00 5.94
C VAL A 29 48.20 38.31 6.72
N GLU A 30 47.58 38.41 7.90
CA GLU A 30 47.65 39.61 8.74
C GLU A 30 49.10 39.94 9.12
N ASP A 31 49.90 38.92 9.45
CA ASP A 31 51.32 39.05 9.77
C ASP A 31 52.17 39.47 8.54
N VAL A 32 51.86 38.92 7.35
CA VAL A 32 52.48 39.32 6.09
C VAL A 32 52.17 40.79 5.78
N GLU A 33 50.90 41.20 5.90
CA GLU A 33 50.51 42.59 5.67
C GLU A 33 51.18 43.55 6.66
N LYS A 34 51.35 43.15 7.93
CA LYS A 34 52.07 43.93 8.93
C LYS A 34 53.54 44.10 8.54
N THR A 35 54.20 43.04 8.12
CA THR A 35 55.60 43.05 7.66
C THR A 35 55.75 43.93 6.40
N ALA A 36 54.81 43.83 5.47
CA ALA A 36 54.79 44.63 4.26
C ALA A 36 54.54 46.12 4.58
N ARG A 37 53.63 46.45 5.51
CA ARG A 37 53.43 47.83 6.00
C ARG A 37 54.71 48.40 6.62
N GLN A 38 55.39 47.64 7.47
CA GLN A 38 56.66 48.07 8.06
C GLN A 38 57.75 48.29 7.01
N SER A 39 57.87 47.37 6.05
CA SER A 39 58.82 47.47 4.94
C SER A 39 58.53 48.69 4.05
N HIS A 40 57.26 49.00 3.82
CA HIS A 40 56.83 50.21 3.11
C HIS A 40 57.31 51.48 3.85
N ILE A 41 57.06 51.57 5.15
CA ILE A 41 57.48 52.73 5.97
C ILE A 41 59.01 52.86 5.97
N LEU A 42 59.73 51.74 6.14
CA LEU A 42 61.19 51.73 6.12
C LEU A 42 61.76 52.17 4.77
N ALA A 43 61.15 51.73 3.67
CA ALA A 43 61.50 52.11 2.32
C ALA A 43 61.31 53.62 2.08
N ILE A 44 60.19 54.19 2.52
CA ILE A 44 59.95 55.64 2.45
C ILE A 44 61.02 56.41 3.23
N ASN A 45 61.28 56.01 4.48
CA ASN A 45 62.28 56.68 5.31
C ASN A 45 63.69 56.60 4.69
N THR A 46 64.05 55.44 4.12
CA THR A 46 65.33 55.24 3.43
C THR A 46 65.42 56.07 2.15
N GLY A 47 64.32 56.18 1.39
CA GLY A 47 64.25 57.01 0.19
C GLY A 47 64.42 58.50 0.49
N ILE A 48 63.83 58.99 1.59
CA ILE A 48 64.00 60.37 2.08
C ILE A 48 65.46 60.62 2.47
N GLU A 49 66.07 59.71 3.24
CA GLU A 49 67.47 59.85 3.67
C GLU A 49 68.46 59.78 2.49
N ALA A 50 68.16 58.93 1.50
CA ALA A 50 68.93 58.82 0.27
C ALA A 50 68.90 60.12 -0.57
N ALA A 51 67.83 60.91 -0.51
CA ALA A 51 67.75 62.21 -1.16
C ALA A 51 68.61 63.28 -0.46
N HIS A 52 68.93 63.10 0.83
CA HIS A 52 69.66 64.07 1.65
C HIS A 52 71.20 63.94 1.54
N THR A 53 71.72 62.82 1.03
CA THR A 53 73.15 62.52 1.02
C THR A 53 73.75 62.57 -0.40
N ARG A 54 75.01 63.04 -0.52
CA ARG A 54 75.73 63.15 -1.82
C ARG A 54 75.92 61.82 -2.57
N ALA A 55 75.82 60.67 -1.88
CA ALA A 55 76.00 59.33 -2.44
C ALA A 55 74.70 58.51 -2.59
N GLY A 56 73.54 59.08 -2.26
CA GLY A 56 72.29 58.33 -2.06
C GLY A 56 71.58 57.83 -3.32
N LYS A 57 72.08 58.09 -4.54
CA LYS A 57 71.42 57.63 -5.79
C LYS A 57 71.15 56.12 -5.83
N HIS A 58 72.10 55.29 -5.40
CA HIS A 58 71.91 53.83 -5.38
C HIS A 58 70.93 53.39 -4.28
N PHE A 59 70.97 54.03 -3.11
CA PHE A 59 70.05 53.75 -2.01
C PHE A 59 68.61 54.17 -2.33
N ALA A 60 68.41 55.24 -3.10
CA ALA A 60 67.09 55.66 -3.55
C ALA A 60 66.44 54.63 -4.49
N VAL A 61 67.21 53.99 -5.37
CA VAL A 61 66.71 52.92 -6.26
C VAL A 61 66.31 51.68 -5.44
N ILE A 62 67.13 51.29 -4.46
CA ILE A 62 66.84 50.15 -3.57
C ILE A 62 65.59 50.45 -2.74
N ALA A 63 65.46 51.65 -2.19
CA ALA A 63 64.30 52.07 -1.42
C ALA A 63 63.01 52.02 -2.24
N GLU A 64 63.02 52.50 -3.48
CA GLU A 64 61.85 52.43 -4.37
C GLU A 64 61.47 50.99 -4.71
N GLU A 65 62.45 50.09 -4.89
CA GLU A 65 62.19 48.68 -5.17
C GLU A 65 61.59 47.96 -3.95
N ILE A 66 62.09 48.23 -2.74
CA ILE A 66 61.50 47.72 -1.49
C ILE A 66 60.07 48.23 -1.33
N ARG A 67 59.80 49.50 -1.65
CA ARG A 67 58.46 50.09 -1.60
C ARG A 67 57.49 49.36 -2.54
N LYS A 68 57.92 49.10 -3.77
CA LYS A 68 57.12 48.34 -4.75
C LYS A 68 56.84 46.91 -4.28
N LEU A 69 57.85 46.21 -3.76
CA LEU A 69 57.70 44.86 -3.19
C LEU A 69 56.72 44.85 -2.00
N ALA A 70 56.80 45.85 -1.13
CA ALA A 70 55.88 45.99 -0.01
C ALA A 70 54.42 46.20 -0.47
N VAL A 71 54.18 47.07 -1.45
CA VAL A 71 52.83 47.28 -2.02
C VAL A 71 52.32 46.02 -2.72
N ALA A 72 53.17 45.34 -3.49
CA ALA A 72 52.83 44.07 -4.13
C ALA A 72 52.48 42.99 -3.10
N SER A 73 53.26 42.89 -2.01
CA SER A 73 53.02 41.94 -0.91
C SER A 73 51.70 42.19 -0.20
N GLN A 74 51.33 43.45 0.05
CA GLN A 74 50.01 43.82 0.59
C GLN A 74 48.87 43.41 -0.36
N HIS A 75 49.04 43.65 -1.66
CA HIS A 75 48.05 43.26 -2.65
C HIS A 75 47.86 41.73 -2.68
N THR A 76 48.95 40.97 -2.74
CA THR A 76 48.92 39.50 -2.68
C THR A 76 48.29 39.00 -1.39
N GLY A 77 48.63 39.59 -0.23
CA GLY A 77 47.99 39.29 1.05
C GLY A 77 46.46 39.44 0.98
N SER A 78 45.98 40.57 0.47
CA SER A 78 44.53 40.80 0.30
C SER A 78 43.85 39.76 -0.59
N VAL A 79 44.50 39.30 -1.66
CA VAL A 79 43.96 38.22 -2.51
C VAL A 79 43.90 36.89 -1.74
N ILE A 80 44.95 36.54 -0.99
CA ILE A 80 44.97 35.30 -0.18
C ILE A 80 43.90 35.34 0.91
N ALA A 81 43.70 36.49 1.59
CA ALA A 81 42.64 36.65 2.58
C ALA A 81 41.25 36.40 1.98
N LYS A 82 40.98 36.92 0.77
CA LYS A 82 39.72 36.67 0.05
C LYS A 82 39.55 35.19 -0.29
N SER A 83 40.63 34.51 -0.69
CA SER A 83 40.60 33.07 -0.95
C SER A 83 40.30 32.26 0.33
N ALA A 84 40.91 32.60 1.46
CA ALA A 84 40.62 31.99 2.75
C ALA A 84 39.14 32.17 3.14
N GLN A 85 38.63 33.40 3.06
CA GLN A 85 37.22 33.68 3.32
C GLN A 85 36.29 32.87 2.41
N SER A 86 36.64 32.71 1.13
CA SER A 86 35.87 31.88 0.20
C SER A 86 35.88 30.39 0.60
N ILE A 87 37.03 29.87 1.06
CA ILE A 87 37.13 28.48 1.56
C ILE A 87 36.24 28.29 2.79
N GLU A 88 36.28 29.23 3.74
CA GLU A 88 35.45 29.18 4.95
C GLU A 88 33.95 29.18 4.62
N HIS A 89 33.53 30.03 3.67
CA HIS A 89 32.15 30.09 3.21
C HIS A 89 31.71 28.77 2.56
N VAL A 90 32.55 28.19 1.69
CA VAL A 90 32.26 26.89 1.07
C VAL A 90 32.18 25.79 2.13
N ALA A 91 33.12 25.74 3.08
CA ALA A 91 33.12 24.76 4.16
C ALA A 91 31.84 24.83 5.01
N THR A 92 31.44 26.05 5.38
CA THR A 92 30.20 26.29 6.13
C THR A 92 28.96 25.87 5.33
N ARG A 93 28.90 26.22 4.04
CA ARG A 93 27.79 25.82 3.18
C ARG A 93 27.70 24.29 3.05
N THR A 94 28.84 23.61 2.85
CA THR A 94 28.88 22.15 2.79
C THR A 94 28.41 21.52 4.10
N SER A 95 28.80 22.06 5.26
CA SER A 95 28.32 21.59 6.57
C SER A 95 26.78 21.66 6.68
N THR A 96 26.19 22.79 6.27
CA THR A 96 24.72 22.94 6.30
C THR A 96 24.01 21.93 5.39
N LEU A 97 24.54 21.71 4.18
CA LEU A 97 23.98 20.75 3.22
C LEU A 97 24.06 19.30 3.75
N LEU A 98 25.16 18.93 4.41
CA LEU A 98 25.29 17.60 5.02
C LEU A 98 24.25 17.38 6.11
N LYS A 99 23.99 18.38 6.94
CA LYS A 99 22.96 18.30 7.98
C LYS A 99 21.55 18.15 7.39
N GLU A 100 21.24 18.90 6.33
CA GLU A 100 19.97 18.76 5.59
C GLU A 100 19.85 17.37 4.94
N GLN A 101 20.96 16.85 4.41
CA GLN A 101 21.02 15.51 3.81
C GLN A 101 20.80 14.41 4.85
N GLU A 102 21.40 14.53 6.03
CA GLU A 102 21.21 13.61 7.16
C GLU A 102 19.73 13.52 7.56
N GLN A 103 19.08 14.67 7.75
CA GLN A 103 17.64 14.73 8.05
C GLN A 103 16.81 14.08 6.94
N THR A 104 17.15 14.35 5.68
CA THR A 104 16.47 13.76 4.53
C THR A 104 16.63 12.24 4.50
N LEU A 105 17.83 11.73 4.79
CA LEU A 105 18.10 10.30 4.87
C LEU A 105 17.34 9.64 6.02
N GLN A 106 17.22 10.30 7.17
CA GLN A 106 16.43 9.79 8.30
C GLN A 106 14.94 9.65 7.94
N VAL A 107 14.36 10.67 7.30
CA VAL A 107 12.95 10.62 6.84
C VAL A 107 12.76 9.48 5.83
N LYS A 108 13.67 9.33 4.87
CA LYS A 108 13.63 8.24 3.88
C LYS A 108 13.75 6.86 4.54
N THR A 109 14.62 6.73 5.53
CA THR A 109 14.80 5.47 6.28
C THR A 109 13.52 5.09 7.03
N ASN A 110 12.89 6.05 7.71
CA ASN A 110 11.62 5.81 8.38
C ASN A 110 10.51 5.39 7.39
N ALA A 111 10.45 6.02 6.21
CA ALA A 111 9.51 5.64 5.16
C ALA A 111 9.74 4.21 4.65
N LEU A 112 11.00 3.77 4.55
CA LEU A 112 11.34 2.39 4.19
C LEU A 112 10.88 1.40 5.26
N VAL A 113 11.12 1.67 6.54
CA VAL A 113 10.65 0.81 7.65
C VAL A 113 9.11 0.71 7.66
N ASN A 114 8.40 1.82 7.41
CA ASN A 114 6.94 1.79 7.28
C ASN A 114 6.48 0.94 6.09
N THR A 115 7.18 1.04 4.96
CA THR A 115 6.90 0.24 3.76
C THR A 115 7.10 -1.25 4.04
N GLU A 116 8.18 -1.62 4.73
CA GLU A 116 8.46 -2.99 5.15
C GLU A 116 7.33 -3.54 6.04
N THR A 117 6.86 -2.74 7.00
CA THR A 117 5.75 -3.10 7.89
C THR A 117 4.44 -3.30 7.12
N HIS A 118 4.14 -2.44 6.14
CA HIS A 118 2.99 -2.59 5.27
C HIS A 118 3.07 -3.86 4.41
N LEU A 119 4.24 -4.16 3.84
CA LEU A 119 4.44 -5.39 3.08
C LEU A 119 4.23 -6.64 3.95
N ALA A 120 4.77 -6.66 5.17
CA ALA A 120 4.53 -7.75 6.11
C ALA A 120 3.03 -7.96 6.41
N THR A 121 2.28 -6.86 6.55
CA THR A 121 0.84 -6.90 6.78
C THR A 121 0.09 -7.43 5.55
N MET A 122 0.46 -6.99 4.35
CA MET A 122 -0.12 -7.49 3.10
C MET A 122 0.12 -8.99 2.89
N PHE A 123 1.29 -9.50 3.25
CA PHE A 123 1.58 -10.94 3.19
C PHE A 123 0.67 -11.74 4.11
N GLU A 124 0.45 -11.27 5.34
CA GLU A 124 -0.47 -11.92 6.29
C GLU A 124 -1.92 -11.87 5.80
N GLU A 125 -2.37 -10.74 5.22
CA GLU A 125 -3.70 -10.64 4.62
C GLU A 125 -3.88 -11.58 3.42
N THR A 126 -2.85 -11.71 2.58
CA THR A 126 -2.87 -12.62 1.44
C THR A 126 -3.01 -14.07 1.92
N LYS A 127 -2.26 -14.47 2.94
CA LYS A 127 -2.37 -15.80 3.55
C LYS A 127 -3.77 -16.07 4.11
N ARG A 128 -4.35 -15.11 4.83
CA ARG A 128 -5.74 -15.23 5.33
C ARG A 128 -6.76 -15.33 4.21
N LEU A 129 -6.51 -14.65 3.08
CA LEU A 129 -7.38 -14.74 1.91
C LEU A 129 -7.34 -16.16 1.31
N GLU A 130 -6.17 -16.78 1.22
CA GLU A 130 -6.01 -18.18 0.76
C GLU A 130 -6.78 -19.17 1.66
N GLU A 131 -6.70 -19.01 2.97
CA GLU A 131 -7.46 -19.82 3.94
C GLU A 131 -8.98 -19.67 3.72
N ARG A 132 -9.46 -18.43 3.56
CA ARG A 132 -10.89 -18.16 3.29
C ARG A 132 -11.37 -18.73 1.96
N ILE A 133 -10.53 -18.71 0.92
CA ILE A 133 -10.85 -19.32 -0.38
C ILE A 133 -11.01 -20.82 -0.21
N THR A 134 -10.07 -21.46 0.50
CA THR A 134 -10.10 -22.90 0.77
C THR A 134 -11.36 -23.32 1.54
N ASP A 135 -11.72 -22.58 2.59
CA ASP A 135 -12.95 -22.82 3.35
C ASP A 135 -14.21 -22.63 2.49
N GLY A 136 -14.20 -21.63 1.61
CA GLY A 136 -15.26 -21.36 0.65
C GLY A 136 -15.46 -22.52 -0.34
N GLU A 137 -14.37 -23.05 -0.89
CA GLU A 137 -14.39 -24.21 -1.79
C GLU A 137 -14.98 -25.45 -1.10
N GLN A 138 -14.58 -25.72 0.15
CA GLN A 138 -15.11 -26.85 0.92
C GLN A 138 -16.62 -26.69 1.20
N SER A 139 -17.05 -25.49 1.56
CA SER A 139 -18.48 -25.18 1.76
C SER A 139 -19.28 -25.36 0.48
N MET A 140 -18.78 -24.88 -0.65
CA MET A 140 -19.40 -25.08 -1.97
C MET A 140 -19.54 -26.56 -2.32
N LYS A 141 -18.50 -27.37 -2.08
CA LYS A 141 -18.54 -28.82 -2.30
C LYS A 141 -19.61 -29.48 -1.43
N GLY A 142 -19.70 -29.09 -0.16
CA GLY A 142 -20.76 -29.57 0.75
C GLY A 142 -22.16 -29.19 0.28
N MET A 143 -22.32 -27.98 -0.25
CA MET A 143 -23.60 -27.50 -0.79
C MET A 143 -24.00 -28.25 -2.07
N GLN A 144 -23.04 -28.58 -2.94
CA GLN A 144 -23.28 -29.36 -4.15
C GLN A 144 -23.81 -30.76 -3.83
N VAL A 145 -23.24 -31.42 -2.80
CA VAL A 145 -23.75 -32.73 -2.33
C VAL A 145 -25.19 -32.63 -1.86
N LYS A 146 -25.50 -31.64 -1.00
CA LYS A 146 -26.88 -31.41 -0.53
C LYS A 146 -27.85 -31.11 -1.67
N TYR A 147 -27.42 -30.35 -2.68
CA TYR A 147 -28.26 -30.04 -3.84
C TYR A 147 -28.66 -31.31 -4.58
N VAL A 148 -27.71 -32.21 -4.83
CA VAL A 148 -27.97 -33.52 -5.45
C VAL A 148 -28.95 -34.35 -4.62
N ASP A 149 -28.82 -34.36 -3.29
CA ASP A 149 -29.73 -35.10 -2.41
C ASP A 149 -31.15 -34.52 -2.45
N VAL A 150 -31.29 -33.19 -2.48
CA VAL A 150 -32.59 -32.53 -2.66
C VAL A 150 -33.21 -32.90 -4.00
N THR A 151 -32.45 -32.89 -5.10
CA THR A 151 -32.97 -33.28 -6.42
C THR A 151 -33.46 -34.73 -6.42
N LYS A 152 -32.73 -35.65 -5.77
CA LYS A 152 -33.16 -37.06 -5.63
C LYS A 152 -34.45 -37.18 -4.82
N MET A 153 -34.55 -36.50 -3.68
CA MET A 153 -35.78 -36.48 -2.88
C MET A 153 -36.98 -35.95 -3.69
N LEU A 154 -36.78 -34.89 -4.46
CA LEU A 154 -37.83 -34.32 -5.31
C LEU A 154 -38.28 -35.32 -6.38
N SER A 155 -37.34 -36.01 -7.02
CA SER A 155 -37.64 -37.07 -8.00
C SER A 155 -38.47 -38.20 -7.38
N ASN A 156 -38.13 -38.62 -6.15
CA ASN A 156 -38.89 -39.64 -5.44
C ASN A 156 -40.30 -39.15 -5.11
N HIS A 157 -40.48 -37.88 -4.72
CA HIS A 157 -41.80 -37.30 -4.50
C HIS A 157 -42.64 -37.28 -5.77
N VAL A 158 -42.07 -36.85 -6.91
CA VAL A 158 -42.77 -36.89 -8.20
C VAL A 158 -43.25 -38.31 -8.52
N HIS A 159 -42.39 -39.31 -8.34
CA HIS A 159 -42.77 -40.72 -8.55
C HIS A 159 -43.92 -41.16 -7.64
N THR A 160 -43.86 -40.82 -6.34
CA THR A 160 -44.96 -41.16 -5.42
C THR A 160 -46.27 -40.45 -5.76
N TYR A 161 -46.22 -39.23 -6.28
CA TYR A 161 -47.43 -38.52 -6.74
C TYR A 161 -48.02 -39.16 -7.99
N GLU A 162 -47.20 -39.61 -8.94
CA GLU A 162 -47.66 -40.35 -10.12
C GLU A 162 -48.37 -41.66 -9.73
N GLU A 163 -47.82 -42.42 -8.79
CA GLU A 163 -48.47 -43.64 -8.28
C GLU A 163 -49.77 -43.34 -7.55
N LEU A 164 -49.81 -42.26 -6.75
CA LEU A 164 -51.01 -41.83 -6.05
C LEU A 164 -52.12 -41.45 -7.02
N LEU A 165 -51.80 -40.71 -8.09
CA LEU A 165 -52.77 -40.34 -9.13
C LEU A 165 -53.37 -41.58 -9.81
N LYS A 166 -52.54 -42.57 -10.18
CA LYS A 166 -53.03 -43.85 -10.74
C LYS A 166 -53.96 -44.60 -9.77
N ARG A 167 -53.65 -44.60 -8.47
CA ARG A 167 -54.51 -45.19 -7.44
C ARG A 167 -55.85 -44.47 -7.32
N ILE A 168 -55.86 -43.15 -7.36
CA ILE A 168 -57.09 -42.34 -7.32
C ILE A 168 -57.95 -42.63 -8.54
N GLU A 169 -57.37 -42.67 -9.74
CA GLU A 169 -58.10 -43.02 -10.97
C GLU A 169 -58.75 -44.41 -10.87
N ALA A 170 -58.00 -45.43 -10.43
CA ALA A 170 -58.53 -46.77 -10.23
C ALA A 170 -59.68 -46.82 -9.20
N MET A 171 -59.57 -46.05 -8.12
CA MET A 171 -60.65 -45.92 -7.12
C MET A 171 -61.91 -45.27 -7.71
N ILE A 172 -61.76 -44.21 -8.50
CA ILE A 172 -62.89 -43.55 -9.17
C ILE A 172 -63.59 -44.54 -10.10
N THR A 173 -62.83 -45.27 -10.95
CA THR A 173 -63.40 -46.28 -11.85
C THR A 173 -64.17 -47.35 -11.08
N ALA A 174 -63.60 -47.87 -9.99
CA ALA A 174 -64.25 -48.87 -9.14
C ALA A 174 -65.53 -48.32 -8.49
N ALA A 175 -65.50 -47.08 -7.98
CA ALA A 175 -66.66 -46.42 -7.37
C ALA A 175 -67.79 -46.21 -8.39
N THR A 176 -67.47 -45.79 -9.62
CA THR A 176 -68.47 -45.64 -10.69
C THR A 176 -69.10 -46.99 -11.06
N ALA A 177 -68.30 -48.05 -11.19
CA ALA A 177 -68.81 -49.39 -11.47
C ALA A 177 -69.73 -49.90 -10.35
N GLN A 178 -69.35 -49.70 -9.09
CA GLN A 178 -70.17 -50.06 -7.93
C GLN A 178 -71.50 -49.28 -7.91
N HIS A 179 -71.46 -47.99 -8.24
CA HIS A 179 -72.67 -47.17 -8.31
C HIS A 179 -73.65 -47.68 -9.38
N GLN A 180 -73.14 -48.08 -10.55
CA GLN A 180 -73.94 -48.65 -11.62
C GLN A 180 -74.59 -49.99 -11.19
N GLN A 181 -73.84 -50.87 -10.54
CA GLN A 181 -74.37 -52.13 -10.00
C GLN A 181 -75.48 -51.90 -8.97
N ASN A 182 -75.34 -50.88 -8.12
CA ASN A 182 -76.36 -50.52 -7.13
C ASN A 182 -77.64 -50.01 -7.81
N LEU A 183 -77.53 -49.23 -8.89
CA LEU A 183 -78.68 -48.78 -9.68
C LEU A 183 -79.44 -49.97 -10.29
N GLU A 184 -78.72 -50.91 -10.91
CA GLU A 184 -79.31 -52.13 -11.47
C GLU A 184 -80.01 -52.98 -10.39
N SER A 185 -79.35 -53.16 -9.24
CA SER A 185 -79.95 -53.87 -8.10
C SER A 185 -81.23 -53.19 -7.61
N THR A 186 -81.23 -51.85 -7.55
CA THR A 186 -82.42 -51.08 -7.18
C THR A 186 -83.55 -51.26 -8.20
N GLN A 187 -83.23 -51.31 -9.50
CA GLN A 187 -84.22 -51.59 -10.55
C GLN A 187 -84.78 -53.02 -10.43
N SER A 188 -83.95 -54.03 -10.18
CA SER A 188 -84.40 -55.40 -9.97
C SER A 188 -85.29 -55.52 -8.73
N ILE A 189 -84.95 -54.83 -7.63
CA ILE A 189 -85.81 -54.74 -6.43
C ILE A 189 -87.15 -54.10 -6.80
N GLN A 190 -87.16 -53.02 -7.58
CA GLN A 190 -88.40 -52.36 -8.00
C GLN A 190 -89.27 -53.26 -8.88
N GLN A 191 -88.66 -54.05 -9.78
CA GLN A 191 -89.36 -55.05 -10.58
C GLN A 191 -89.99 -56.14 -9.69
N LEU A 192 -89.23 -56.69 -8.73
CA LEU A 192 -89.74 -57.67 -7.76
C LEU A 192 -90.93 -57.10 -6.97
N VAL A 193 -90.82 -55.87 -6.48
CA VAL A 193 -91.93 -55.17 -5.78
C VAL A 193 -93.18 -55.10 -6.67
N ASN A 194 -93.01 -54.78 -7.95
CA ASN A 194 -94.14 -54.74 -8.89
C ASN A 194 -94.74 -56.13 -9.14
N THR A 195 -93.91 -57.16 -9.34
CA THR A 195 -94.38 -58.55 -9.48
C THR A 195 -95.15 -59.02 -8.26
N VAL A 196 -94.66 -58.75 -7.05
CA VAL A 196 -95.35 -59.07 -5.79
C VAL A 196 -96.70 -58.35 -5.70
N LYS A 197 -96.76 -57.07 -6.10
CA LYS A 197 -98.03 -56.32 -6.17
C LYS A 197 -99.02 -56.96 -7.15
N SER A 198 -98.59 -57.30 -8.37
CA SER A 198 -99.44 -57.95 -9.37
C SER A 198 -99.93 -59.33 -8.92
N LEU A 199 -99.06 -60.15 -8.32
CA LEU A 199 -99.44 -61.45 -7.74
C LEU A 199 -100.51 -61.28 -6.66
N ARG A 200 -100.35 -60.30 -5.77
CA ARG A 200 -101.36 -59.97 -4.75
C ARG A 200 -102.70 -59.59 -5.38
N THR A 201 -102.71 -58.76 -6.42
CA THR A 201 -103.94 -58.39 -7.14
C THR A 201 -104.60 -59.59 -7.81
N ASN A 202 -103.83 -60.47 -8.46
CA ASN A 202 -104.35 -61.68 -9.09
C ASN A 202 -104.97 -62.66 -8.08
N ILE A 203 -104.36 -62.82 -6.91
CA ILE A 203 -104.95 -63.63 -5.83
C ILE A 203 -106.27 -63.02 -5.36
N GLN A 204 -106.34 -61.70 -5.21
CA GLN A 204 -107.57 -61.00 -4.82
C GLN A 204 -108.69 -61.16 -5.86
N THR A 205 -108.38 -61.06 -7.16
CA THR A 205 -109.39 -61.25 -8.22
C THR A 205 -109.85 -62.69 -8.33
N LEU A 206 -108.94 -63.68 -8.20
CA LEU A 206 -109.31 -65.10 -8.19
C LEU A 206 -110.27 -65.41 -7.03
N ASN A 207 -110.02 -64.84 -5.86
CA ASN A 207 -110.86 -65.02 -4.68
C ASN A 207 -112.25 -64.40 -4.84
N ASN A 208 -112.41 -63.37 -5.68
CA ASN A 208 -113.68 -62.69 -5.95
C ASN A 208 -114.47 -63.31 -7.13
N GLY A 209 -113.86 -64.19 -7.92
CA GLY A 209 -114.50 -64.86 -9.08
C GLY A 209 -114.95 -66.30 -8.80
N ILE A 210 -114.81 -66.77 -7.56
CA ILE A 210 -115.24 -68.09 -7.07
C ILE A 210 -116.59 -68.02 -6.32
N ASP A 211 -117.16 -66.81 -6.16
CA ASP A 211 -118.53 -66.55 -5.70
C ASP A 211 -119.48 -66.25 -6.87
#